data_AF-A0AAD8G2E3-F1
#
_entry.id   AF-A0AAD8G2E3-F1
#
_cell.length_a   1.000
_cell.length_b   1.000
_cell.length_c   1.000
_cell.angle_alpha   90.00
_cell.angle_beta   90.00
_cell.angle_gamma   90.00
#
_symmetry.space_group_name_H-M   'P 1'
#
loop_
_entity.id
_entity.type
_entity.pdbx_description
1 polymer ?
#
loop_
_entity_poly.entity_id
_entity_poly.type
_entity_poly.pdbx_seq_one_letter_code
_entity_poly.pdbx_strand_id
1 'polypeptide(L)'
;MEKLSFFLFLLIGGNFLLVVTCYPNGQVTASCINMIPEHGASAQTTLAPYNITASKNTYSPGEKITVTLQGSDPFEGFLLQARRAGGSAAVGTFTITDAANSQGLDCNGPNSAVSHKSSIGLTKIQATWVAPSSSAGDLEFRATFVKSKITFWVQVKSSQVTTAPASSSSSFNPNIMLHLPLILFVSGILMCYR
;
A
#
# COMPACT_ATOMS: atom_id res chain seq x y z
N MET A 1 46.05 50.95 -32.61
CA MET A 1 46.15 50.06 -33.77
C MET A 1 45.76 48.66 -33.28
N GLU A 2 44.48 48.29 -33.35
CA GLU A 2 43.85 47.61 -34.52
C GLU A 2 44.30 46.13 -34.51
N LYS A 3 43.49 45.07 -34.34
CA LYS A 3 42.08 44.74 -34.66
C LYS A 3 41.72 43.48 -33.82
N LEU A 4 40.49 43.35 -33.28
CA LEU A 4 39.38 42.54 -33.86
C LEU A 4 39.79 41.05 -33.99
N SER A 5 39.07 40.04 -33.51
CA SER A 5 37.63 39.85 -33.63
C SER A 5 37.26 38.48 -33.04
N PHE A 6 36.14 38.45 -32.32
CA PHE A 6 35.07 37.45 -32.40
C PHE A 6 35.27 36.01 -31.88
N PHE A 7 34.42 35.71 -30.89
CA PHE A 7 33.70 34.44 -30.70
C PHE A 7 34.54 33.20 -30.42
N LEU A 8 34.72 32.93 -29.12
CA LEU A 8 34.29 31.63 -28.63
C LEU A 8 33.60 31.84 -27.29
N PHE A 9 32.26 31.92 -27.36
CA PHE A 9 31.41 31.55 -26.23
C PHE A 9 31.83 30.12 -25.87
N LEU A 10 32.73 29.98 -24.90
CA LEU A 10 33.02 28.70 -24.30
C LEU A 10 31.78 28.38 -23.48
N LEU A 11 30.88 27.68 -24.17
CA LEU A 11 29.62 27.15 -23.75
C LEU A 11 29.67 26.87 -22.25
N ILE A 12 28.75 27.49 -21.52
CA ILE A 12 28.23 27.00 -20.25
C ILE A 12 27.62 25.64 -20.60
N GLY A 13 28.48 24.64 -20.77
CA GLY A 13 28.16 23.26 -21.03
C GLY A 13 27.72 22.68 -19.71
N GLY A 14 26.56 23.13 -19.25
CA GLY A 14 25.75 22.42 -18.27
C GLY A 14 25.39 21.07 -18.88
N ASN A 15 26.33 20.13 -18.85
CA ASN A 15 25.98 18.73 -18.72
C ASN A 15 25.51 18.57 -17.28
N PHE A 16 24.31 19.08 -17.01
CA PHE A 16 23.48 18.54 -15.96
C PHE A 16 23.13 17.13 -16.46
N LEU A 17 24.07 16.21 -16.25
CA LEU A 17 23.81 14.79 -16.32
C LEU A 17 22.73 14.59 -15.26
N LEU A 18 21.49 14.58 -15.69
CA LEU A 18 20.40 13.98 -14.95
C LEU A 18 20.81 12.53 -14.79
N VAL A 19 21.54 12.24 -13.70
CA VAL A 19 21.78 10.89 -13.26
C VAL A 19 20.38 10.39 -12.93
N VAL A 20 19.77 9.71 -13.90
CA VAL A 20 18.55 8.95 -13.68
C VAL A 20 18.98 7.81 -12.77
N THR A 21 18.92 8.08 -11.47
CA THR A 21 19.10 7.09 -10.43
C THR A 21 17.92 6.13 -10.55
N CYS A 22 18.07 5.12 -11.41
CA CYS A 22 17.26 3.92 -11.31
C CYS A 22 17.56 3.33 -9.94
N TYR A 23 16.70 3.60 -8.97
CA TYR A 23 16.84 3.03 -7.65
C TYR A 23 16.26 1.61 -7.69
N PRO A 24 17.09 0.53 -7.73
CA PRO A 24 16.59 -0.84 -7.61
C PRO A 24 16.07 -1.13 -6.19
N ASN A 25 16.13 -0.15 -5.29
CA ASN A 25 15.82 -0.27 -3.88
C ASN A 25 14.32 -0.24 -3.59
N GLY A 26 13.46 -0.11 -4.61
CA GLY A 26 12.01 -0.09 -4.51
C GLY A 26 11.41 1.06 -3.69
N GLN A 27 12.13 2.16 -3.49
CA GLN A 27 11.60 3.39 -2.87
C GLN A 27 10.73 4.17 -3.89
N VAL A 28 9.56 3.62 -4.20
CA VAL A 28 8.68 4.06 -5.30
C VAL A 28 7.44 4.81 -4.82
N THR A 29 7.59 5.66 -3.78
CA THR A 29 6.46 6.41 -3.22
C THR A 29 5.82 7.40 -4.21
N ALA A 30 6.57 7.90 -5.19
CA ALA A 30 6.02 8.73 -6.27
C ALA A 30 4.94 8.00 -7.10
N SER A 31 5.05 6.67 -7.22
CA SER A 31 4.10 5.82 -7.94
C SER A 31 2.88 5.43 -7.09
N CYS A 32 2.75 5.92 -5.84
CA CYS A 32 1.70 5.46 -4.94
C CYS A 32 0.27 5.68 -5.47
N ILE A 33 0.01 6.72 -6.26
CA ILE A 33 -1.35 7.02 -6.74
C ILE A 33 -1.65 6.29 -8.05
N ASN A 34 -0.84 6.51 -9.08
CA ASN A 34 -1.04 5.95 -10.41
C ASN A 34 -0.61 4.47 -10.53
N MET A 35 0.27 4.00 -9.63
CA MET A 35 0.92 2.70 -9.69
C MET A 35 1.74 2.50 -10.98
N ILE A 36 2.30 3.57 -11.53
CA ILE A 36 3.11 3.54 -12.75
C ILE A 36 4.58 3.69 -12.35
N PRO A 37 5.46 2.72 -12.67
CA PRO A 37 6.90 2.87 -12.51
C PRO A 37 7.44 4.04 -13.34
N GLU A 38 8.31 4.85 -12.75
CA GLU A 38 8.94 5.99 -13.42
C GLU A 38 10.18 5.55 -14.20
N HIS A 39 9.95 4.77 -15.27
CA HIS A 39 11.01 4.22 -16.12
C HIS A 39 10.95 4.69 -17.57
N GLY A 40 10.09 5.67 -17.88
CA GLY A 40 9.95 6.25 -19.23
C GLY A 40 9.35 5.29 -20.28
N ALA A 41 8.92 4.10 -19.88
CA ALA A 41 8.19 3.16 -20.70
C ALA A 41 6.69 3.13 -20.34
N SER A 42 5.85 2.63 -21.24
CA SER A 42 4.42 2.44 -20.99
C SER A 42 4.14 1.04 -20.45
N ALA A 43 3.07 0.93 -19.66
CA ALA A 43 2.60 -0.36 -19.16
C ALA A 43 2.21 -1.30 -20.31
N GLN A 44 2.42 -2.59 -20.11
CA GLN A 44 1.96 -3.63 -21.01
C GLN A 44 0.43 -3.68 -21.03
N THR A 45 -0.14 -3.89 -22.21
CA THR A 45 -1.60 -3.98 -22.42
C THR A 45 -2.09 -5.43 -22.46
N THR A 46 -1.18 -6.40 -22.52
CA THR A 46 -1.47 -7.82 -22.45
C THR A 46 -1.89 -8.23 -21.04
N LEU A 47 -2.49 -9.41 -20.90
CA LEU A 47 -2.75 -9.99 -19.58
C LEU A 47 -1.43 -10.18 -18.82
N ALA A 48 -1.42 -9.78 -17.55
CA ALA A 48 -0.27 -9.97 -16.69
C ALA A 48 -0.09 -11.48 -16.39
N PRO A 49 1.15 -12.02 -16.45
CA PRO A 49 1.44 -13.40 -16.05
C PRO A 49 1.56 -13.56 -14.51
N TYR A 50 0.92 -12.66 -13.76
CA TYR A 50 1.01 -12.54 -12.31
C TYR A 50 -0.38 -12.42 -11.71
N ASN A 51 -0.56 -12.92 -10.49
CA ASN A 51 -1.81 -12.81 -9.77
C ASN A 51 -1.58 -12.40 -8.31
N ILE A 52 -2.67 -11.90 -7.71
CA ILE A 52 -2.74 -11.49 -6.32
C ILE A 52 -3.85 -12.30 -5.66
N THR A 53 -3.54 -12.98 -4.57
CA THR A 53 -4.51 -13.74 -3.79
C THR A 53 -4.52 -13.27 -2.35
N ALA A 54 -5.71 -13.23 -1.77
CA ALA A 54 -5.93 -12.97 -0.36
C ALA A 54 -6.32 -14.28 0.33
N SER A 55 -5.87 -14.49 1.56
CA SER A 55 -6.22 -15.69 2.34
C SER A 55 -7.70 -15.73 2.73
N LYS A 56 -8.42 -14.60 2.65
CA LYS A 56 -9.83 -14.45 2.95
C LYS A 56 -10.48 -13.48 1.95
N ASN A 57 -11.78 -13.66 1.71
CA ASN A 57 -12.61 -12.79 0.89
C ASN A 57 -13.50 -11.84 1.72
N THR A 58 -13.42 -11.91 3.04
CA THR A 58 -14.11 -11.02 3.98
C THR A 58 -13.14 -10.53 5.05
N TYR A 59 -13.42 -9.37 5.65
CA TYR A 59 -12.62 -8.82 6.75
C TYR A 59 -13.45 -8.06 7.80
N SER A 60 -13.00 -8.09 9.04
CA SER A 60 -13.44 -7.23 10.14
C SER A 60 -12.39 -6.15 10.45
N PRO A 61 -12.75 -5.04 11.10
CA PRO A 61 -11.77 -4.05 11.55
C PRO A 61 -10.62 -4.67 12.36
N GLY A 62 -9.38 -4.27 12.08
CA GLY A 62 -8.17 -4.82 12.71
C GLY A 62 -7.79 -6.25 12.28
N GLU A 63 -8.59 -6.91 11.44
CA GLU A 63 -8.28 -8.27 10.98
C GLU A 63 -7.02 -8.32 10.11
N LYS A 64 -6.29 -9.42 10.22
CA LYS A 64 -5.08 -9.70 9.43
C LYS A 64 -5.39 -10.64 8.27
N ILE A 65 -5.00 -10.24 7.06
CA ILE A 65 -5.14 -11.03 5.83
C ILE A 65 -3.77 -11.21 5.21
N THR A 66 -3.40 -12.46 4.91
CA THR A 66 -2.19 -12.73 4.13
C THR A 66 -2.48 -12.49 2.67
N VAL A 67 -1.66 -11.66 2.04
CA VAL A 67 -1.71 -11.34 0.62
C VAL A 67 -0.50 -11.97 -0.05
N THR A 68 -0.74 -12.75 -1.11
CA THR A 68 0.30 -13.40 -1.90
C THR A 68 0.31 -12.79 -3.29
N LEU A 69 1.49 -12.35 -3.72
CA LEU A 69 1.80 -12.00 -5.10
C LEU A 69 2.61 -13.17 -5.67
N GLN A 70 2.21 -13.68 -6.83
CA GLN A 70 2.93 -14.79 -7.46
C GLN A 70 2.80 -14.74 -9.00
N GLY A 71 3.66 -15.46 -9.70
CA GLY A 71 3.60 -15.61 -11.16
C GLY A 71 4.39 -16.82 -11.65
N SER A 72 4.18 -17.18 -12.91
CA SER A 72 4.95 -18.23 -13.57
C SER A 72 6.38 -17.77 -13.90
N ASP A 73 6.53 -16.50 -14.24
CA ASP A 73 7.80 -15.83 -14.47
C ASP A 73 8.23 -15.05 -13.22
N PRO A 74 9.53 -14.80 -13.01
CA PRO A 74 9.98 -13.86 -12.00
C PRO A 74 9.52 -12.43 -12.28
N PHE A 75 9.28 -11.65 -11.22
CA PHE A 75 9.20 -10.20 -11.24
C PHE A 75 10.38 -9.62 -10.44
N GLU A 76 11.05 -8.62 -11.01
CA GLU A 76 12.18 -7.91 -10.40
C GLU A 76 11.71 -6.79 -9.45
N GLY A 77 10.46 -6.34 -9.61
CA GLY A 77 9.91 -5.30 -8.78
C GLY A 77 8.40 -5.40 -8.64
N PHE A 78 7.90 -4.86 -7.54
CA PHE A 78 6.47 -4.72 -7.31
C PHE A 78 6.16 -3.51 -6.43
N LEU A 79 4.89 -3.08 -6.50
CA LEU A 79 4.25 -2.13 -5.57
C LEU A 79 2.85 -2.64 -5.26
N LEU A 80 2.61 -3.07 -4.03
CA LEU A 80 1.34 -3.61 -3.52
C LEU A 80 0.62 -2.59 -2.64
N GLN A 81 -0.68 -2.45 -2.82
CA GLN A 81 -1.58 -1.69 -1.96
C GLN A 81 -2.92 -2.41 -1.78
N ALA A 82 -3.60 -2.16 -0.66
CA ALA A 82 -5.05 -2.38 -0.58
C ALA A 82 -5.75 -1.06 -0.89
N ARG A 83 -6.80 -1.08 -1.72
CA ARG A 83 -7.61 0.10 -2.05
C ARG A 83 -9.08 -0.24 -1.95
N ARG A 84 -9.93 0.77 -1.70
CA ARG A 84 -11.37 0.62 -1.91
C ARG A 84 -11.66 0.25 -3.36
N ALA A 85 -12.68 -0.58 -3.58
CA ALA A 85 -13.20 -0.81 -4.92
C ALA A 85 -13.58 0.54 -5.56
N GLY A 86 -13.05 0.83 -6.75
CA GLY A 86 -13.19 2.13 -7.42
C GLY A 86 -12.34 3.29 -6.85
N GLY A 87 -11.67 3.11 -5.71
CA GLY A 87 -10.81 4.12 -5.10
C GLY A 87 -9.36 4.12 -5.61
N SER A 88 -8.62 5.17 -5.29
CA SER A 88 -7.20 5.34 -5.63
C SER A 88 -6.26 5.40 -4.42
N ALA A 89 -6.76 5.75 -3.24
CA ALA A 89 -5.94 5.85 -2.03
C ALA A 89 -5.71 4.48 -1.39
N ALA A 90 -4.50 4.26 -0.86
CA ALA A 90 -4.18 3.09 -0.07
C ALA A 90 -4.94 3.07 1.27
N VAL A 91 -5.29 1.88 1.75
CA VAL A 91 -6.10 1.66 2.95
C VAL A 91 -5.49 0.56 3.82
N GLY A 92 -5.53 0.76 5.14
CA GLY A 92 -4.94 -0.16 6.10
C GLY A 92 -3.41 -0.10 6.08
N THR A 93 -2.78 -1.08 6.72
CA THR A 93 -1.32 -1.14 6.85
C THR A 93 -0.84 -2.56 6.59
N PHE A 94 0.45 -2.70 6.28
CA PHE A 94 1.08 -4.00 6.07
C PHE A 94 2.09 -4.29 7.18
N THR A 95 2.06 -5.53 7.67
CA THR A 95 3.18 -6.15 8.37
C THR A 95 4.06 -6.85 7.35
N ILE A 96 5.34 -6.49 7.33
CA ILE A 96 6.33 -7.03 6.38
C ILE A 96 6.79 -8.40 6.87
N THR A 97 6.28 -9.46 6.25
CA THR A 97 6.61 -10.85 6.63
C THR A 97 7.89 -11.37 5.97
N ASP A 98 8.25 -10.83 4.80
CA ASP A 98 9.52 -11.12 4.12
C ASP A 98 10.40 -9.87 4.07
N ALA A 99 11.02 -9.56 5.21
CA ALA A 99 11.86 -8.38 5.34
C ALA A 99 13.19 -8.49 4.57
N ALA A 100 13.57 -9.66 4.06
CA ALA A 100 14.77 -9.80 3.22
C ALA A 100 14.53 -9.23 1.82
N ASN A 101 13.34 -9.49 1.26
CA ASN A 101 13.02 -9.15 -0.13
C ASN A 101 12.07 -7.96 -0.28
N SER A 102 11.37 -7.58 0.79
CA SER A 102 10.35 -6.54 0.74
C SER A 102 10.47 -5.52 1.88
N GLN A 103 9.82 -4.37 1.67
CA GLN A 103 9.76 -3.26 2.62
C GLN A 103 8.41 -2.57 2.54
N GLY A 104 8.05 -1.87 3.62
CA GLY A 104 6.88 -1.01 3.65
C GLY A 104 7.18 0.36 3.06
N LEU A 105 6.16 0.97 2.46
CA LEU A 105 6.20 2.34 1.97
C LEU A 105 5.02 3.15 2.53
N ASP A 106 5.23 4.45 2.64
CA ASP A 106 4.27 5.38 3.20
C ASP A 106 3.50 6.11 2.09
N CYS A 107 2.53 5.41 1.49
CA CYS A 107 1.72 5.95 0.40
C CYS A 107 0.55 6.83 0.88
N ASN A 108 -0.22 6.33 1.85
CA ASN A 108 -1.34 7.01 2.48
C ASN A 108 -1.35 6.71 3.99
N GLY A 109 -0.17 6.78 4.60
CA GLY A 109 0.09 6.42 5.99
C GLY A 109 1.19 5.35 6.14
N PRO A 110 1.66 5.11 7.38
CA PRO A 110 2.79 4.21 7.63
C PRO A 110 2.56 2.79 7.13
N ASN A 111 3.50 2.25 6.34
CA ASN A 111 3.43 0.91 5.76
C ASN A 111 2.10 0.62 5.04
N SER A 112 1.49 1.63 4.42
CA SER A 112 0.23 1.48 3.66
C SER A 112 0.43 0.80 2.29
N ALA A 113 1.67 0.56 1.90
CA ALA A 113 2.05 -0.19 0.72
C ALA A 113 3.28 -1.07 0.99
N VAL A 114 3.53 -2.03 0.09
CA VAL A 114 4.71 -2.90 0.12
C VAL A 114 5.43 -2.86 -1.22
N SER A 115 6.76 -2.77 -1.21
CA SER A 115 7.59 -2.86 -2.40
C SER A 115 8.78 -3.79 -2.21
N HIS A 116 9.46 -4.08 -3.31
CA HIS A 116 10.73 -4.83 -3.34
C HIS A 116 11.87 -4.03 -2.69
N LYS A 117 12.90 -4.72 -2.20
CA LYS A 117 14.16 -4.11 -1.70
C LYS A 117 15.31 -4.12 -2.70
N SER A 118 15.24 -5.00 -3.69
CA SER A 118 16.26 -5.19 -4.71
C SER A 118 15.60 -5.70 -5.99
N SER A 119 16.33 -5.64 -7.11
CA SER A 119 15.89 -6.17 -8.40
C SER A 119 16.07 -7.69 -8.54
N ILE A 120 16.18 -8.43 -7.44
CA ILE A 120 16.24 -9.90 -7.48
C ILE A 120 14.89 -10.40 -8.01
N GLY A 121 14.94 -11.23 -9.04
CA GLY A 121 13.74 -11.85 -9.60
C GLY A 121 13.09 -12.81 -8.61
N LEU A 122 11.83 -12.56 -8.26
CA LEU A 122 11.03 -13.40 -7.36
C LEU A 122 9.81 -13.92 -8.09
N THR A 123 9.43 -15.17 -7.83
CA THR A 123 8.18 -15.76 -8.35
C THR A 123 7.04 -15.68 -7.34
N LYS A 124 7.34 -15.37 -6.07
CA LYS A 124 6.37 -15.27 -4.98
C LYS A 124 6.86 -14.32 -3.89
N ILE A 125 5.96 -13.49 -3.37
CA ILE A 125 6.15 -12.70 -2.16
C ILE A 125 4.85 -12.71 -1.34
N GLN A 126 4.98 -12.63 -0.01
CA GLN A 126 3.84 -12.53 0.90
C GLN A 126 3.99 -11.33 1.82
N ALA A 127 2.87 -10.69 2.12
CA ALA A 127 2.75 -9.66 3.14
C ALA A 127 1.44 -9.86 3.92
N THR A 128 1.39 -9.41 5.17
CA THR A 128 0.16 -9.44 5.96
C THR A 128 -0.45 -8.05 5.98
N TRP A 129 -1.61 -7.89 5.35
CA TRP A 129 -2.42 -6.68 5.46
C TRP A 129 -3.21 -6.67 6.77
N VAL A 130 -3.31 -5.51 7.39
CA VAL A 130 -4.07 -5.24 8.61
C VAL A 130 -5.17 -4.24 8.28
N ALA A 131 -6.42 -4.67 8.51
CA ALA A 131 -7.58 -3.83 8.27
C ALA A 131 -7.57 -2.60 9.19
N PRO A 132 -8.04 -1.43 8.71
CA PRO A 132 -8.18 -0.24 9.55
C PRO A 132 -9.17 -0.47 10.71
N SER A 133 -9.14 0.41 11.70
CA SER A 133 -10.00 0.35 12.90
C SER A 133 -11.49 0.57 12.62
N SER A 134 -11.82 1.23 11.50
CA SER A 134 -13.18 1.36 10.98
C SER A 134 -13.30 0.60 9.66
N SER A 135 -14.49 0.08 9.33
CA SER A 135 -14.71 -0.53 8.00
C SER A 135 -14.33 0.46 6.89
N ALA A 136 -13.65 -0.05 5.88
CA ALA A 136 -13.31 0.71 4.69
C ALA A 136 -14.19 0.33 3.49
N GLY A 137 -15.27 -0.43 3.70
CA GLY A 137 -16.12 -0.94 2.63
C GLY A 137 -15.45 -2.07 1.85
N ASP A 138 -15.89 -2.30 0.62
CA ASP A 138 -15.32 -3.34 -0.23
C ASP A 138 -13.94 -2.91 -0.75
N LEU A 139 -12.97 -3.81 -0.62
CA LEU A 139 -11.57 -3.56 -0.97
C LEU A 139 -11.11 -4.51 -2.06
N GLU A 140 -10.04 -4.12 -2.74
CA GLU A 140 -9.26 -4.98 -3.62
C GLU A 140 -7.77 -4.72 -3.39
N PHE A 141 -6.96 -5.77 -3.43
CA PHE A 141 -5.52 -5.62 -3.46
C PHE A 141 -5.09 -5.33 -4.89
N ARG A 142 -4.26 -4.30 -5.05
CA ARG A 142 -3.71 -3.90 -6.35
C ARG A 142 -2.21 -3.99 -6.31
N ALA A 143 -1.62 -4.45 -7.41
CA ALA A 143 -0.18 -4.43 -7.58
C ALA A 143 0.26 -3.92 -8.94
N THR A 144 1.45 -3.36 -8.94
CA THR A 144 2.31 -3.28 -10.12
C THR A 144 3.28 -4.44 -10.07
N PHE A 145 3.52 -5.07 -11.22
CA PHE A 145 4.56 -6.07 -11.40
C PHE A 145 5.54 -5.60 -12.47
N VAL A 146 6.82 -5.57 -12.14
CA VAL A 146 7.91 -5.18 -13.02
C VAL A 146 8.70 -6.44 -13.35
N LYS A 147 8.67 -6.88 -14.61
CA LYS A 147 9.52 -7.97 -15.11
C LYS A 147 10.91 -7.46 -15.49
N SER A 148 10.96 -6.26 -16.05
CA SER A 148 12.18 -5.52 -16.36
C SER A 148 11.87 -4.03 -16.40
N LYS A 149 12.89 -3.17 -16.49
CA LYS A 149 12.71 -1.70 -16.54
C LYS A 149 11.68 -1.21 -17.57
N ILE A 150 11.53 -1.92 -18.70
CA ILE A 150 10.63 -1.54 -19.79
C ILE A 150 9.42 -2.47 -19.95
N THR A 151 9.31 -3.51 -19.12
CA THR A 151 8.25 -4.51 -19.20
C THR A 151 7.58 -4.66 -17.85
N PHE A 152 6.39 -4.06 -17.72
CA PHE A 152 5.64 -4.05 -16.47
C PHE A 152 4.13 -3.95 -16.69
N TRP A 153 3.37 -4.44 -15.71
CA TRP A 153 1.92 -4.39 -15.68
C TRP A 153 1.48 -3.60 -14.45
N VAL A 154 0.51 -2.71 -14.63
CA VAL A 154 -0.01 -1.84 -13.57
C VAL A 154 -1.45 -2.22 -13.23
N GLN A 155 -1.91 -1.87 -12.03
CA GLN A 155 -3.30 -2.07 -11.62
C GLN A 155 -3.78 -3.53 -11.76
N VAL A 156 -2.89 -4.52 -11.59
CA VAL A 156 -3.30 -5.92 -11.46
C VAL A 156 -4.09 -6.06 -10.16
N LYS A 157 -5.25 -6.69 -10.20
CA LYS A 157 -6.20 -6.73 -9.07
C LYS A 157 -6.39 -8.15 -8.54
N SER A 158 -6.55 -8.28 -7.23
CA SER A 158 -7.13 -9.48 -6.62
C SER A 158 -8.65 -9.52 -6.82
N SER A 159 -9.28 -10.63 -6.45
CA SER A 159 -10.71 -10.64 -6.10
C SER A 159 -11.00 -9.64 -4.97
N GLN A 160 -12.24 -9.17 -4.89
CA GLN A 160 -12.67 -8.26 -3.83
C GLN A 160 -12.67 -8.95 -2.46
N VAL A 161 -12.38 -8.16 -1.42
CA VAL A 161 -12.52 -8.53 -0.01
C VAL A 161 -13.54 -7.60 0.63
N THR A 162 -14.66 -8.15 1.08
CA THR A 162 -15.80 -7.38 1.58
C THR A 162 -15.80 -7.29 3.11
N THR A 163 -16.56 -6.36 3.68
CA THR A 163 -16.69 -6.33 5.15
C THR A 163 -17.50 -7.54 5.60
N ALA A 164 -17.03 -8.24 6.64
CA ALA A 164 -17.79 -9.33 7.23
C ALA A 164 -19.15 -8.81 7.71
N PRO A 165 -20.25 -9.57 7.54
CA PRO A 165 -21.53 -9.20 8.12
C PRO A 165 -21.34 -8.98 9.62
N ALA A 166 -21.89 -7.89 10.16
CA ALA A 166 -21.93 -7.73 11.60
C ALA A 166 -22.61 -8.97 12.18
N SER A 167 -21.88 -9.73 13.00
CA SER A 167 -22.49 -10.83 13.75
C SER A 167 -23.60 -10.23 14.60
N SER A 168 -24.85 -10.46 14.20
CA SER A 168 -26.04 -10.02 14.92
C SER A 168 -26.10 -10.76 16.26
N SER A 169 -25.39 -10.26 17.26
CA SER A 169 -25.61 -10.63 18.66
C SER A 169 -26.84 -9.88 19.16
N SER A 170 -28.01 -10.23 18.63
CA SER A 170 -29.29 -9.72 19.11
C SER A 170 -30.06 -10.82 19.86
N SER A 171 -29.73 -10.97 21.13
CA SER A 171 -30.73 -11.33 22.15
C SER A 171 -30.30 -10.78 23.53
N PHE A 172 -30.19 -9.46 23.63
CA PHE A 172 -30.41 -8.85 24.95
C PHE A 172 -31.87 -9.10 25.32
N ASN A 173 -32.10 -10.09 26.20
CA ASN A 173 -33.40 -10.30 26.81
C ASN A 173 -33.60 -9.22 27.90
N PRO A 174 -34.54 -8.27 27.74
CA PRO A 174 -34.68 -7.14 28.65
C PRO A 174 -35.29 -7.51 30.03
N ASN A 175 -35.43 -8.81 30.35
CA ASN A 175 -36.19 -9.25 31.52
C ASN A 175 -35.37 -9.76 32.73
N ILE A 176 -34.06 -9.48 32.82
CA ILE A 176 -33.29 -9.80 34.03
C ILE A 176 -32.54 -8.56 34.53
N MET A 177 -33.27 -7.69 35.24
CA MET A 177 -32.82 -7.06 36.50
C MET A 177 -33.91 -6.09 37.00
N LEU A 178 -34.86 -6.63 37.76
CA LEU A 178 -35.60 -5.86 38.75
C LEU A 178 -35.29 -6.45 40.12
N HIS A 179 -34.32 -5.87 40.81
CA HIS A 179 -34.54 -5.39 42.17
C HIS A 179 -33.39 -4.47 42.62
N LEU A 180 -33.79 -3.23 42.89
CA LEU A 180 -33.03 -2.13 43.50
C LEU A 180 -32.61 -2.50 44.95
N PRO A 181 -31.61 -1.82 45.53
CA PRO A 181 -32.02 -0.65 46.30
C PRO A 181 -31.21 0.62 46.04
N LEU A 182 -31.95 1.70 46.17
CA LEU A 182 -31.57 3.10 46.18
C LEU A 182 -30.51 3.34 47.27
N ILE A 183 -29.27 3.68 46.89
CA ILE A 183 -28.30 4.24 47.84
C ILE A 183 -28.15 5.72 47.53
N LEU A 184 -28.75 6.53 48.39
CA LEU A 184 -28.50 7.97 48.51
C LEU A 184 -27.07 8.16 49.02
N PHE A 185 -26.21 8.81 48.22
CA PHE A 185 -25.02 9.46 48.75
C PHE A 185 -25.10 10.97 48.53
N VAL A 186 -24.89 11.64 49.65
CA VAL A 186 -25.02 13.07 49.89
C VAL A 186 -23.64 13.70 49.65
N SER A 187 -23.62 14.84 48.95
CA SER A 187 -22.64 15.95 48.98
C SER A 187 -21.13 15.65 49.13
N GLY A 188 -20.32 16.15 48.19
CA GLY A 188 -18.86 16.18 48.37
C GLY A 188 -18.11 16.92 47.26
N ILE A 189 -17.41 17.98 47.66
CA ILE A 189 -16.66 18.98 46.87
C ILE A 189 -15.27 18.46 46.42
N LEU A 190 -14.77 19.03 45.31
CA LEU A 190 -13.36 19.39 44.99
C LEU A 190 -12.39 18.43 44.22
N MET A 191 -11.72 19.08 43.25
CA MET A 191 -10.31 18.96 42.81
C MET A 191 -9.84 17.83 41.85
N CYS A 192 -9.77 18.19 40.55
CA CYS A 192 -8.59 18.42 39.69
C CYS A 192 -7.34 17.47 39.62
N TYR A 193 -6.77 17.45 38.40
CA TYR A 193 -5.46 16.98 37.88
C TYR A 193 -5.32 15.46 37.58
N ARG A 194 -4.78 15.04 36.43
CA ARG A 194 -3.65 15.56 35.64
C ARG A 194 -3.86 15.46 34.13
#